data_AF-A0A679KD62-F1
#
_entry.id   AF-A0A679KD62-F1
#
_cell.length_a   1.000
_cell.length_b   1.000
_cell.length_c   1.000
_cell.angle_alpha   90.00
_cell.angle_beta   90.00
_cell.angle_gamma   90.00
#
_symmetry.space_group_name_H-M   'P 1'
#
loop_
_entity.id
_entity.type
_entity.pdbx_description
1 polymer ?
#
loop_
_entity_poly.entity_id
_entity_poly.type
_entity_poly.pdbx_seq_one_letter_code
_entity_poly.pdbx_strand_id
1 'polypeptide(L)'
;MLKGVLAQIVPDRAAIVERDKGIAFLSATRSIYQLDELFYFCANIPRHSSRAFVHCAFSSDFAAQAITSHPISAEQLASLKITKLSKRWKGCDSGDASESAIELTTRGRELAILGFSSSPTPATDADAEGPPSSAELKTLGDYFHSHMLRRNGIDSSDALVISARELDCLRWVAAGKSAWEASVILGISERTVRFHLNSAREKLNCTTTTQAVAKVVAQQLIAI
;
A
#
# COMPACT_ATOMS: atom_id res chain seq x y z
N MET A 1 22.57 1.30 -1.18
CA MET A 1 22.39 2.79 -1.16
C MET A 1 21.46 3.41 -0.09
N LEU A 2 20.55 2.67 0.60
CA LEU A 2 19.48 3.27 1.45
C LEU A 2 19.71 3.36 2.98
N LYS A 3 20.86 2.92 3.50
CA LYS A 3 21.15 3.03 4.94
C LYS A 3 21.13 4.51 5.36
N GLY A 4 20.43 4.84 6.44
CA GLY A 4 20.26 6.23 6.90
C GLY A 4 19.26 7.08 6.10
N VAL A 5 18.53 6.54 5.13
CA VAL A 5 17.45 7.27 4.43
C VAL A 5 16.37 7.74 5.42
N LEU A 6 15.98 6.89 6.37
CA LEU A 6 15.01 7.29 7.40
C LEU A 6 15.52 8.46 8.24
N ALA A 7 16.83 8.55 8.51
CA ALA A 7 17.42 9.65 9.28
C ALA A 7 17.41 11.00 8.54
N GLN A 8 17.07 11.03 7.25
CA GLN A 8 16.90 12.26 6.46
C GLN A 8 15.48 12.81 6.53
N ILE A 9 14.48 11.96 6.83
CA ILE A 9 13.05 12.30 6.75
C ILE A 9 12.32 12.19 8.08
N VAL A 10 12.85 11.40 9.02
CA VAL A 10 12.32 11.28 10.37
C VAL A 10 13.02 12.31 11.25
N PRO A 11 12.29 13.27 11.85
CA PRO A 11 12.88 14.33 12.66
C PRO A 11 13.57 13.80 13.91
N ASP A 12 12.97 12.82 14.56
CA ASP A 12 13.50 12.17 15.76
C ASP A 12 14.27 10.90 15.41
N ARG A 13 15.60 10.96 15.52
CA ARG A 13 16.46 9.81 15.25
C ARG A 13 16.32 8.70 16.28
N ALA A 14 15.89 9.01 17.51
CA ALA A 14 15.67 7.99 18.54
C ALA A 14 14.49 7.07 18.21
N ALA A 15 13.57 7.54 17.35
CA ALA A 15 12.45 6.74 16.85
C ALA A 15 12.87 5.70 15.78
N ILE A 16 14.12 5.75 15.31
CA ILE A 16 14.63 4.85 14.26
C ILE A 16 15.27 3.63 14.90
N VAL A 17 14.76 2.45 14.53
CA VAL A 17 15.33 1.16 14.88
C VAL A 17 16.02 0.59 13.64
N GLU A 18 17.34 0.48 13.69
CA GLU A 18 18.15 -0.14 12.64
C GLU A 18 18.70 -1.49 13.09
N ARG A 19 18.87 -2.40 12.14
CA ARG A 19 19.49 -3.72 12.34
C ARG A 19 20.38 -4.02 11.14
N ASP A 20 21.60 -4.50 11.42
CA ASP A 20 22.54 -5.03 10.44
C ASP A 20 22.20 -6.48 10.06
N LYS A 21 20.91 -6.74 9.88
CA LYS A 21 20.33 -7.97 9.33
C LYS A 21 19.20 -7.53 8.42
N GLY A 22 19.27 -7.91 7.14
CA GLY A 22 18.20 -7.62 6.21
C GLY A 22 17.03 -8.57 6.33
N ILE A 23 16.12 -8.48 5.36
CA ILE A 23 14.89 -9.26 5.32
C ILE A 23 15.10 -10.48 4.45
N ALA A 24 14.87 -11.68 5.01
CA ALA A 24 15.05 -12.95 4.32
C ALA A 24 14.29 -13.03 2.98
N PHE A 25 13.08 -12.46 2.92
CA PHE A 25 12.33 -12.34 1.67
C PHE A 25 13.11 -11.59 0.59
N LEU A 26 13.68 -10.42 0.91
CA LEU A 26 14.46 -9.62 -0.04
C LEU A 26 15.81 -10.29 -0.38
N SER A 27 16.42 -10.98 0.59
CA SER A 27 17.64 -11.77 0.35
C SER A 27 17.39 -12.93 -0.62
N ALA A 28 16.30 -13.67 -0.43
CA ALA A 28 15.91 -14.76 -1.32
C ALA A 28 15.59 -14.24 -2.72
N THR A 29 14.78 -13.18 -2.84
CA THR A 29 14.46 -12.56 -4.14
C THR A 29 15.73 -12.08 -4.85
N ARG A 30 16.65 -11.41 -4.14
CA ARG A 30 17.94 -10.98 -4.72
C ARG A 30 18.73 -12.16 -5.26
N SER A 31 18.79 -13.26 -4.52
CA SER A 31 19.53 -14.47 -4.92
C SER A 31 18.89 -15.21 -6.09
N ILE A 32 17.56 -15.35 -6.09
CA ILE A 32 16.80 -16.06 -7.14
C ILE A 32 16.97 -15.33 -8.48
N TYR A 33 16.83 -14.01 -8.47
CA TYR A 33 16.90 -13.19 -9.68
C TYR A 33 18.27 -12.59 -9.97
N GLN A 34 19.30 -13.02 -9.24
CA GLN A 34 20.70 -12.58 -9.41
C GLN A 34 20.85 -11.04 -9.47
N LEU A 35 20.12 -10.35 -8.59
CA LEU A 35 20.17 -8.88 -8.51
C LEU A 35 21.40 -8.44 -7.70
N ASP A 36 22.00 -7.32 -8.08
CA ASP A 36 23.13 -6.73 -7.35
C ASP A 36 22.63 -6.08 -6.05
N GLU A 37 21.60 -5.22 -6.15
CA GLU A 37 20.87 -4.66 -5.02
C GLU A 37 19.36 -4.92 -5.15
N LEU A 38 18.70 -5.09 -4.00
CA LEU A 38 17.24 -5.08 -3.87
C LEU A 38 16.87 -4.36 -2.57
N PHE A 39 15.93 -3.44 -2.65
CA PHE A 39 15.42 -2.71 -1.50
C PHE A 39 13.93 -2.43 -1.59
N TYR A 40 13.33 -2.28 -0.43
CA TYR A 40 11.96 -1.85 -0.24
C TYR A 40 11.95 -0.59 0.61
N PHE A 41 11.25 0.44 0.15
CA PHE A 41 11.02 1.66 0.92
C PHE A 41 9.53 1.91 1.02
N CYS A 42 9.04 2.16 2.23
CA CYS A 42 7.67 2.59 2.44
C CYS A 42 7.58 3.62 3.55
N ALA A 43 6.81 4.67 3.31
CA ALA A 43 6.56 5.75 4.26
C ALA A 43 5.07 5.97 4.43
N ASN A 44 4.67 6.44 5.61
CA ASN A 44 3.29 6.80 5.97
C ASN A 44 2.32 5.62 6.06
N ILE A 45 2.76 4.43 6.47
CA ILE A 45 1.86 3.31 6.80
C ILE A 45 1.08 3.67 8.08
N PRO A 46 -0.25 3.90 8.05
CA PRO A 46 -1.00 4.21 9.26
C PRO A 46 -1.11 2.99 10.20
N ARG A 47 -0.99 3.20 11.51
CA ARG A 47 -1.30 2.18 12.53
C ARG A 47 -2.70 2.40 13.06
N HIS A 48 -3.61 1.46 12.78
CA HIS A 48 -5.02 1.52 13.14
C HIS A 48 -5.24 1.78 14.64
N SER A 49 -4.39 1.22 15.51
CA SER A 49 -4.57 1.29 16.97
C SER A 49 -3.98 2.53 17.65
N SER A 50 -3.10 3.31 16.99
CA SER A 50 -2.24 4.25 17.73
C SER A 50 -2.08 5.64 17.12
N ARG A 51 -2.86 6.01 16.09
CA ARG A 51 -2.70 7.29 15.34
C ARG A 51 -1.24 7.59 14.94
N ALA A 52 -0.42 6.55 14.81
CA ALA A 52 1.00 6.64 14.50
C ALA A 52 1.24 6.15 13.07
N PHE A 53 2.37 6.52 12.50
CA PHE A 53 2.78 6.17 11.15
C PHE A 53 4.07 5.37 11.21
N VAL A 54 4.13 4.30 10.42
CA VAL A 54 5.33 3.50 10.24
C VAL A 54 6.00 3.87 8.93
N HIS A 55 7.33 4.02 9.00
CA HIS A 55 8.21 4.20 7.87
C HIS A 55 9.28 3.12 7.92
N CYS A 56 9.64 2.57 6.79
CA CYS A 56 10.58 1.47 6.72
C CYS A 56 11.42 1.52 5.45
N ALA A 57 12.68 1.13 5.60
CA ALA A 57 13.62 0.93 4.52
C ALA A 57 14.32 -0.41 4.77
N PHE A 58 14.10 -1.38 3.89
CA PHE A 58 14.61 -2.73 4.02
C PHE A 58 15.41 -3.12 2.79
N SER A 59 16.39 -3.99 3.00
CA SER A 59 17.16 -4.63 1.94
C SER A 59 17.47 -6.06 2.34
N SER A 60 18.27 -6.73 1.51
CA SER A 60 18.85 -8.05 1.78
C SER A 60 19.79 -8.04 3.00
N ASP A 61 20.46 -6.91 3.24
CA ASP A 61 21.54 -6.84 4.25
C ASP A 61 21.26 -5.87 5.42
N PHE A 62 20.25 -5.02 5.32
CA PHE A 62 19.87 -4.11 6.41
C PHE A 62 18.36 -3.96 6.55
N ALA A 63 17.92 -3.59 7.75
CA ALA A 63 16.54 -3.19 7.99
C ALA A 63 16.48 -1.97 8.91
N ALA A 64 15.73 -0.95 8.50
CA ALA A 64 15.46 0.25 9.29
C ALA A 64 13.96 0.51 9.34
N GLN A 65 13.45 0.86 10.52
CA GLN A 65 12.05 1.21 10.73
C GLN A 65 11.95 2.40 11.69
N ALA A 66 11.00 3.30 11.46
CA ALA A 66 10.68 4.38 12.36
C ALA A 66 9.17 4.48 12.61
N ILE A 67 8.79 4.96 13.79
CA ILE A 67 7.40 5.22 14.15
C ILE A 67 7.26 6.69 14.54
N THR A 68 6.37 7.42 13.87
CA THR A 68 6.10 8.84 14.16
C THR A 68 4.64 9.07 14.49
N SER A 69 4.33 10.15 15.22
CA SER A 69 2.96 10.58 15.49
C SER A 69 2.27 11.25 14.29
N HIS A 70 3.06 11.71 13.31
CA HIS A 70 2.58 12.44 12.13
C HIS A 70 3.16 11.84 10.85
N PRO A 71 2.44 11.91 9.73
CA PRO A 71 2.97 11.45 8.45
C PRO A 71 4.14 12.34 8.03
N ILE A 72 5.12 11.76 7.34
CA ILE A 72 6.18 12.47 6.65
C ILE A 72 5.56 13.28 5.51
N SER A 73 5.91 14.56 5.42
CA SER A 73 5.34 15.46 4.43
C SER A 73 5.79 15.12 3.00
N ALA A 74 5.00 15.53 2.01
CA ALA A 74 5.37 15.36 0.61
C ALA A 74 6.69 16.07 0.27
N GLU A 75 7.00 17.21 0.91
CA GLU A 75 8.26 17.93 0.74
C GLU A 75 9.46 17.14 1.27
N GLN A 76 9.31 16.49 2.43
CA GLN A 76 10.34 15.61 2.99
C GLN A 76 10.55 14.35 2.14
N LEU A 77 9.48 13.81 1.55
CA LEU A 77 9.61 12.69 0.61
C LEU A 77 10.21 13.13 -0.73
N ALA A 78 9.94 14.35 -1.19
CA ALA A 78 10.52 14.91 -2.41
C ALA A 78 12.00 15.29 -2.26
N SER A 79 12.46 15.60 -1.04
CA SER A 79 13.87 15.84 -0.75
C SER A 79 14.71 14.55 -0.84
N LEU A 80 14.08 13.38 -0.71
CA LEU A 80 14.72 12.11 -0.98
C LEU A 80 15.12 12.04 -2.46
N LYS A 81 16.40 11.82 -2.73
CA LYS A 81 16.89 11.50 -4.08
C LYS A 81 16.31 10.19 -4.63
N ILE A 82 15.49 9.48 -3.85
CA ILE A 82 14.73 8.29 -4.25
C ILE A 82 13.74 8.62 -5.38
N THR A 83 13.17 9.84 -5.43
CA THR A 83 12.31 10.28 -6.56
C THR A 83 13.10 10.70 -7.81
N LYS A 84 14.44 10.84 -7.74
CA LYS A 84 15.27 10.97 -8.95
C LYS A 84 15.46 9.62 -9.65
N LEU A 85 15.29 8.48 -8.94
CA LEU A 85 15.23 7.15 -9.55
C LEU A 85 13.94 6.96 -10.38
N SER A 86 12.82 7.58 -9.99
CA SER A 86 11.59 7.54 -10.79
C SER A 86 11.57 8.50 -11.99
N LYS A 87 12.33 9.60 -11.95
CA LYS A 87 12.39 10.58 -13.07
C LYS A 87 13.28 10.18 -14.25
N ARG A 88 14.11 9.13 -14.14
CA ARG A 88 14.91 8.57 -15.25
C ARG A 88 14.08 7.71 -16.22
N TRP A 89 12.76 7.63 -16.02
CA TRP A 89 11.86 6.65 -16.66
C TRP A 89 11.19 7.09 -17.97
N LYS A 90 11.42 8.32 -18.47
CA LYS A 90 10.86 8.76 -19.77
C LYS A 90 11.87 8.93 -20.90
N GLY A 91 13.01 8.26 -20.79
CA GLY A 91 13.97 8.14 -21.89
C GLY A 91 15.38 8.31 -21.38
N CYS A 92 16.23 7.31 -21.59
CA CYS A 92 17.20 7.31 -22.68
C CYS A 92 18.06 6.05 -22.61
N ASP A 93 18.59 5.71 -23.78
CA ASP A 93 19.63 4.73 -24.04
C ASP A 93 20.91 4.93 -23.21
N SER A 94 21.62 3.81 -23.08
CA SER A 94 23.06 3.61 -22.81
C SER A 94 23.59 3.61 -21.37
N GLY A 95 24.12 2.45 -21.00
CA GLY A 95 25.44 2.32 -20.35
C GLY A 95 25.48 2.10 -18.84
N ASP A 96 25.70 0.84 -18.44
CA ASP A 96 26.14 0.33 -17.13
C ASP A 96 25.15 0.41 -15.93
N ALA A 97 24.78 -0.79 -15.45
CA ALA A 97 23.87 -1.10 -14.34
C ALA A 97 22.48 -0.43 -14.42
N SER A 98 21.46 -1.19 -14.84
CA SER A 98 20.08 -0.71 -14.90
C SER A 98 19.44 -0.63 -13.51
N GLU A 99 19.88 0.32 -12.67
CA GLU A 99 19.16 0.70 -11.46
C GLU A 99 17.73 1.12 -11.82
N SER A 100 16.75 0.41 -11.27
CA SER A 100 15.33 0.51 -11.57
C SER A 100 14.50 0.51 -10.29
N ALA A 101 13.38 1.24 -10.26
CA ALA A 101 12.56 1.42 -9.06
C ALA A 101 11.05 1.42 -9.34
N ILE A 102 10.35 0.36 -8.97
CA ILE A 102 8.92 0.18 -9.24
C ILE A 102 8.09 0.75 -8.10
N GLU A 103 7.09 1.57 -8.43
CA GLU A 103 6.04 1.98 -7.50
C GLU A 103 5.06 0.83 -7.27
N LEU A 104 4.77 0.58 -6.00
CA LEU A 104 3.91 -0.52 -5.56
C LEU A 104 2.46 -0.04 -5.39
N THR A 105 1.53 -0.98 -5.41
CA THR A 105 0.11 -0.70 -5.26
C THR A 105 -0.21 -0.30 -3.81
N THR A 106 -0.46 0.99 -3.60
CA THR A 106 -0.82 1.57 -2.31
C THR A 106 -2.32 1.39 -2.02
N ARG A 107 -2.69 1.38 -0.74
CA ARG A 107 -4.08 1.27 -0.23
C ARG A 107 -4.56 2.50 0.52
N GLY A 108 -3.68 3.45 0.81
CA GLY A 108 -3.98 4.68 1.52
C GLY A 108 -3.17 5.87 1.02
N ARG A 109 -2.51 6.56 1.95
CA ARG A 109 -1.64 7.72 1.67
C ARG A 109 -0.16 7.38 1.83
N GLU A 110 0.15 6.10 1.98
CA GLU A 110 1.51 5.61 2.04
C GLU A 110 2.17 5.68 0.66
N LEU A 111 3.48 5.90 0.68
CA LEU A 111 4.35 5.74 -0.49
C LEU A 111 5.03 4.39 -0.37
N ALA A 112 5.07 3.58 -1.44
CA ALA A 112 5.74 2.29 -1.43
C ALA A 112 6.49 2.06 -2.74
N ILE A 113 7.79 1.73 -2.64
CA ILE A 113 8.70 1.55 -3.78
C ILE A 113 9.54 0.30 -3.56
N LEU A 114 9.72 -0.48 -4.62
CA LEU A 114 10.71 -1.55 -4.71
C LEU A 114 11.81 -1.12 -5.68
N GLY A 115 13.04 -0.96 -5.21
CA GLY A 115 14.18 -0.67 -6.08
C GLY A 115 15.15 -1.83 -6.19
N PHE A 116 15.77 -1.95 -7.35
CA PHE A 116 16.68 -3.03 -7.69
C PHE A 116 17.74 -2.57 -8.69
N SER A 117 18.83 -3.30 -8.75
CA SER A 117 19.84 -3.18 -9.80
C SER A 117 20.28 -4.57 -10.25
N SER A 118 20.58 -4.68 -11.53
CA SER A 118 21.17 -5.88 -12.11
C SER A 118 22.27 -5.46 -13.08
N SER A 119 23.42 -6.11 -12.95
CA SER A 119 24.48 -6.06 -13.92
C SER A 119 24.06 -6.92 -15.13
N PRO A 120 24.35 -6.48 -16.36
CA PRO A 120 24.06 -7.29 -17.53
C PRO A 120 24.87 -8.58 -17.46
N THR A 121 24.20 -9.71 -17.27
CA THR A 121 24.83 -11.03 -17.33
C THR A 121 25.29 -11.31 -18.77
N PRO A 122 26.56 -11.67 -19.00
CA PRO A 122 27.03 -12.01 -20.34
C PRO A 122 26.28 -13.24 -20.85
N ALA A 123 25.69 -13.10 -22.04
CA ALA A 123 24.76 -14.03 -22.68
C ALA A 123 25.41 -15.38 -23.06
N THR A 124 25.80 -16.17 -22.07
CA THR A 124 26.59 -17.40 -22.27
C THR A 124 25.81 -18.67 -21.93
N ASP A 125 24.73 -18.57 -21.13
CA ASP A 125 23.95 -19.73 -20.69
C ASP A 125 22.56 -19.71 -21.34
N ALA A 126 22.35 -20.59 -22.33
CA ALA A 126 21.09 -20.76 -23.04
C ALA A 126 19.93 -21.29 -22.15
N ASP A 127 20.27 -21.74 -20.93
CA ASP A 127 19.34 -22.27 -19.92
C ASP A 127 19.09 -21.30 -18.76
N ALA A 128 19.69 -20.10 -18.77
CA ALA A 128 19.44 -19.09 -17.75
C ALA A 128 18.06 -18.46 -17.96
N GLU A 129 17.17 -18.57 -16.96
CA GLU A 129 15.97 -17.73 -16.91
C GLU A 129 16.40 -16.27 -17.11
N GLY A 130 15.80 -15.60 -18.10
CA GLY A 130 16.11 -14.21 -18.39
C GLY A 130 15.91 -13.31 -17.17
N PRO A 131 16.46 -12.07 -17.19
CA PRO A 131 16.28 -11.14 -16.08
C PRO A 131 14.78 -11.00 -15.75
N PRO A 132 14.41 -10.90 -14.46
CA PRO A 132 13.01 -10.86 -14.07
C PRO A 132 12.26 -9.77 -14.82
N SER A 133 11.06 -10.10 -15.28
CA SER A 133 10.18 -9.08 -15.82
C SER A 133 9.86 -8.04 -14.73
N SER A 134 9.71 -6.77 -15.12
CA SER A 134 9.31 -5.71 -14.19
C SER A 134 7.95 -6.02 -13.53
N ALA A 135 7.09 -6.79 -14.20
CA ALA A 135 5.81 -7.25 -13.67
C ALA A 135 5.97 -8.28 -12.53
N GLU A 136 6.91 -9.21 -12.63
CA GLU A 136 7.22 -10.17 -11.56
C GLU A 136 7.78 -9.46 -10.33
N LEU A 137 8.76 -8.57 -10.51
CA LEU A 137 9.30 -7.78 -9.40
C LEU A 137 8.23 -6.91 -8.76
N LYS A 138 7.35 -6.30 -9.55
CA LYS A 138 6.19 -5.57 -9.02
C LYS A 138 5.30 -6.48 -8.18
N THR A 139 5.01 -7.69 -8.65
CA THR A 139 4.16 -8.66 -7.95
C THR A 139 4.77 -9.05 -6.59
N LEU A 140 6.07 -9.33 -6.56
CA LEU A 140 6.80 -9.63 -5.32
C LEU A 140 6.82 -8.44 -4.36
N GLY A 141 7.04 -7.24 -4.90
CA GLY A 141 6.96 -6.00 -4.15
C GLY A 141 5.58 -5.77 -3.55
N ASP A 142 4.51 -5.96 -4.32
CA ASP A 142 3.12 -5.81 -3.88
C ASP A 142 2.74 -6.85 -2.81
N TYR A 143 3.26 -8.08 -2.94
CA TYR A 143 3.07 -9.12 -1.93
C TYR A 143 3.73 -8.74 -0.61
N PHE A 144 4.99 -8.29 -0.67
CA PHE A 144 5.74 -7.85 0.50
C PHE A 144 5.12 -6.60 1.14
N HIS A 145 4.68 -5.65 0.32
CA HIS A 145 3.98 -4.46 0.78
C HIS A 145 2.67 -4.83 1.48
N SER A 146 1.88 -5.73 0.89
CA SER A 146 0.66 -6.23 1.51
C SER A 146 0.93 -6.93 2.85
N HIS A 147 2.04 -7.67 2.97
CA HIS A 147 2.48 -8.24 4.25
C HIS A 147 2.80 -7.14 5.28
N MET A 148 3.47 -6.07 4.85
CA MET A 148 3.78 -4.92 5.70
C MET A 148 2.54 -4.15 6.16
N LEU A 149 1.55 -3.98 5.30
CA LEU A 149 0.27 -3.38 5.65
C LEU A 149 -0.42 -4.22 6.74
N ARG A 150 -0.59 -5.53 6.52
CA ARG A 150 -1.22 -6.46 7.49
C ARG A 150 -0.50 -6.47 8.84
N ARG A 151 0.84 -6.54 8.83
CA ARG A 151 1.65 -6.52 10.05
C ARG A 151 1.44 -5.25 10.88
N ASN A 152 1.07 -4.13 10.25
CA ASN A 152 0.79 -2.86 10.92
C ASN A 152 -0.71 -2.64 11.24
N GLY A 153 -1.53 -3.69 11.09
CA GLY A 153 -2.96 -3.65 11.37
C GLY A 153 -3.78 -3.00 10.26
N ILE A 154 -3.23 -2.89 9.05
CA ILE A 154 -3.96 -2.52 7.84
C ILE A 154 -4.30 -3.82 7.12
N ASP A 155 -5.37 -4.47 7.56
CA ASP A 155 -5.88 -5.63 6.85
C ASP A 155 -6.72 -5.22 5.64
N SER A 156 -6.73 -6.07 4.61
CA SER A 156 -7.77 -6.03 3.57
C SER A 156 -9.18 -6.17 4.18
N SER A 157 -9.28 -6.66 5.42
CA SER A 157 -10.51 -6.82 6.21
C SER A 157 -10.92 -5.55 6.98
N ASP A 158 -10.23 -4.42 6.80
CA ASP A 158 -10.90 -3.12 6.86
C ASP A 158 -11.83 -2.91 5.64
N ALA A 159 -12.14 -3.98 4.89
CA ALA A 159 -13.51 -4.28 4.51
C ALA A 159 -14.38 -4.25 5.78
N LEU A 160 -14.67 -3.03 6.22
CA LEU A 160 -15.61 -2.70 7.27
C LEU A 160 -16.73 -3.71 7.24
N VAL A 161 -16.87 -4.46 8.32
CA VAL A 161 -17.90 -5.48 8.45
C VAL A 161 -19.24 -4.75 8.53
N ILE A 162 -19.72 -4.38 7.35
CA ILE A 162 -21.08 -3.96 7.11
C ILE A 162 -21.92 -5.22 7.28
N SER A 163 -22.91 -5.12 8.15
CA SER A 163 -23.90 -6.17 8.33
C SER A 163 -24.71 -6.34 7.05
N ALA A 164 -25.25 -7.54 6.85
CA ALA A 164 -26.14 -7.81 5.71
C ALA A 164 -27.30 -6.80 5.64
N ARG A 165 -27.85 -6.37 6.79
CA ARG A 165 -28.93 -5.38 6.85
C ARG A 165 -28.50 -3.97 6.42
N GLU A 166 -27.30 -3.53 6.82
CA GLU A 166 -26.73 -2.27 6.35
C GLU A 166 -26.52 -2.29 4.84
N LEU A 167 -26.03 -3.43 4.32
CA LEU A 167 -25.82 -3.63 2.89
C LEU A 167 -27.13 -3.62 2.11
N ASP A 168 -28.17 -4.29 2.61
CA ASP A 168 -29.49 -4.33 1.99
C ASP A 168 -30.14 -2.93 1.93
N CYS A 169 -30.00 -2.14 3.01
CA CYS A 169 -30.44 -0.74 2.98
C CYS A 169 -29.66 0.08 1.92
N LEU A 170 -28.34 -0.07 1.84
CA LEU A 170 -27.53 0.61 0.83
C LEU A 170 -27.86 0.16 -0.61
N ARG A 171 -28.21 -1.11 -0.84
CA ARG A 171 -28.64 -1.64 -2.15
C ARG A 171 -29.87 -0.92 -2.67
N TRP A 172 -30.90 -0.76 -1.82
CA TRP A 172 -32.13 -0.07 -2.23
C TRP A 172 -31.90 1.41 -2.47
N VAL A 173 -31.06 2.06 -1.67
CA VAL A 173 -30.66 3.45 -1.92
C VAL A 173 -29.85 3.58 -3.22
N ALA A 174 -28.97 2.63 -3.52
CA ALA A 174 -28.23 2.58 -4.78
C ALA A 174 -29.14 2.43 -6.00
N ALA A 175 -30.24 1.68 -5.86
CA ALA A 175 -31.32 1.57 -6.85
C ALA A 175 -32.25 2.81 -6.92
N GLY A 176 -31.94 3.89 -6.19
CA GLY A 176 -32.69 5.14 -6.21
C GLY A 176 -33.92 5.18 -5.30
N LYS A 177 -34.07 4.24 -4.37
CA LYS A 177 -35.20 4.22 -3.43
C LYS A 177 -34.98 5.16 -2.25
N SER A 178 -36.06 5.82 -1.85
CA SER A 178 -36.12 6.57 -0.60
C SER A 178 -36.08 5.64 0.62
N ALA A 179 -35.73 6.19 1.80
CA ALA A 179 -35.72 5.42 3.04
C ALA A 179 -37.11 4.83 3.37
N TRP A 180 -38.18 5.54 3.00
CA TRP A 180 -39.55 5.07 3.16
C TRP A 180 -39.86 3.88 2.23
N GLU A 181 -39.57 3.99 0.93
CA GLU A 181 -39.77 2.86 0.00
C GLU A 181 -38.92 1.65 0.38
N ALA A 182 -37.66 1.86 0.76
CA ALA A 182 -36.79 0.80 1.24
C ALA A 182 -37.35 0.12 2.51
N SER A 183 -38.03 0.88 3.37
CA SER A 183 -38.66 0.34 4.58
C SER A 183 -39.82 -0.60 4.26
N VAL A 184 -40.64 -0.24 3.27
CA VAL A 184 -41.74 -1.06 2.75
C VAL A 184 -41.19 -2.35 2.14
N ILE A 185 -40.11 -2.26 1.35
CA ILE A 185 -39.49 -3.42 0.70
C ILE A 185 -38.85 -4.37 1.71
N LEU A 186 -38.16 -3.83 2.72
CA LEU A 186 -37.42 -4.63 3.72
C LEU A 186 -38.29 -5.12 4.89
N GLY A 187 -39.54 -4.68 4.99
CA GLY A 187 -40.47 -5.05 6.07
C GLY A 187 -40.06 -4.52 7.44
N ILE A 188 -39.43 -3.34 7.50
CA ILE A 188 -38.98 -2.67 8.74
C ILE A 188 -39.42 -1.21 8.76
N SER A 189 -39.30 -0.53 9.90
CA SER A 189 -39.68 0.90 9.96
C SER A 189 -38.69 1.80 9.21
N GLU A 190 -39.17 2.93 8.66
CA GLU A 190 -38.32 3.96 8.05
C GLU A 190 -37.21 4.44 9.01
N ARG A 191 -37.54 4.54 10.30
CA ARG A 191 -36.56 4.88 11.36
C ARG A 191 -35.44 3.83 11.44
N THR A 192 -35.77 2.55 11.33
CA THR A 192 -34.80 1.45 11.35
C THR A 192 -33.92 1.46 10.10
N VAL A 193 -34.48 1.75 8.92
CA VAL A 193 -33.69 1.94 7.69
C VAL A 193 -32.69 3.09 7.86
N ARG A 194 -33.14 4.24 8.35
CA ARG A 194 -32.25 5.39 8.63
C ARG A 194 -31.16 5.04 9.64
N PHE A 195 -31.48 4.28 10.67
CA PHE A 195 -30.49 3.79 11.63
C PHE A 195 -29.40 2.94 10.96
N HIS A 196 -29.79 1.96 10.13
CA HIS A 196 -28.82 1.14 9.39
C HIS A 196 -27.99 1.96 8.40
N LEU A 197 -28.60 2.91 7.68
CA LEU A 197 -27.85 3.80 6.78
C LEU A 197 -26.86 4.68 7.55
N ASN A 198 -27.22 5.17 8.74
CA ASN A 198 -26.31 5.95 9.58
C ASN A 198 -25.13 5.12 10.07
N SER A 199 -25.40 3.93 10.62
CA SER A 199 -24.37 2.97 11.05
C SER A 199 -23.45 2.57 9.89
N ALA A 200 -24.00 2.33 8.70
CA ALA A 200 -23.22 2.03 7.50
C ALA A 200 -22.29 3.19 7.10
N ARG A 201 -22.75 4.44 7.17
CA ARG A 201 -21.92 5.64 6.89
C ARG A 201 -20.79 5.80 7.91
N GLU A 202 -21.09 5.61 9.18
CA GLU A 202 -20.09 5.67 10.26
C GLU A 202 -19.01 4.62 10.05
N LYS A 203 -19.41 3.36 9.81
CA LYS A 203 -18.48 2.28 9.46
C LYS A 203 -17.68 2.66 8.22
N LEU A 204 -18.32 3.05 7.12
CA LEU A 204 -17.67 3.45 5.85
C LEU A 204 -16.84 4.73 5.93
N ASN A 205 -16.78 5.42 7.06
CA ASN A 205 -16.15 6.73 7.21
C ASN A 205 -16.63 7.70 6.12
N CYS A 206 -17.95 7.73 5.88
CA CYS A 206 -18.61 8.53 4.86
C CYS A 206 -19.52 9.57 5.50
N THR A 207 -19.55 10.78 4.92
CA THR A 207 -20.42 11.86 5.41
C THR A 207 -21.82 11.78 4.81
N THR A 208 -21.93 11.27 3.58
CA THR A 208 -23.20 11.13 2.86
C THR A 208 -23.48 9.68 2.49
N THR A 209 -24.77 9.35 2.33
CA THR A 209 -25.19 8.02 1.90
C THR A 209 -24.72 7.74 0.47
N THR A 210 -24.66 8.76 -0.40
CA THR A 210 -24.13 8.63 -1.77
C THR A 210 -22.65 8.26 -1.78
N GLN A 211 -21.85 8.87 -0.91
CA GLN A 211 -20.44 8.49 -0.75
C GLN A 211 -20.31 7.04 -0.25
N ALA A 212 -21.16 6.64 0.69
CA ALA A 212 -21.21 5.26 1.18
C ALA A 212 -21.55 4.27 0.06
N VAL A 213 -22.57 4.56 -0.76
CA VAL A 213 -22.95 3.76 -1.95
C VAL A 213 -21.79 3.65 -2.93
N ALA A 214 -21.17 4.76 -3.31
CA ALA A 214 -20.02 4.73 -4.23
C ALA A 214 -18.89 3.84 -3.72
N LYS A 215 -18.62 3.87 -2.41
CA LYS A 215 -17.57 3.06 -1.78
C LYS A 215 -17.90 1.56 -1.79
N VAL A 216 -19.13 1.17 -1.46
CA VAL A 216 -19.52 -0.26 -1.45
C VAL A 216 -19.60 -0.86 -2.86
N VAL A 217 -19.91 -0.04 -3.88
CA VAL A 217 -19.90 -0.46 -5.29
C VAL A 217 -18.47 -0.64 -5.79
N ALA A 218 -17.59 0.32 -5.50
CA ALA A 218 -16.16 0.23 -5.85
C ALA A 218 -15.49 -0.98 -5.19
N GLN A 219 -15.96 -1.38 -4.00
CA GLN A 219 -15.52 -2.57 -3.28
C GLN A 219 -16.26 -3.86 -3.70
N GLN A 220 -17.17 -3.79 -4.69
CA GLN A 220 -17.97 -4.93 -5.19
C GLN A 220 -18.80 -5.64 -4.12
N LEU A 221 -19.19 -4.95 -3.05
CA LEU A 221 -20.06 -5.50 -2.00
C LEU A 221 -21.53 -5.51 -2.45
N ILE A 222 -21.90 -4.61 -3.37
CA ILE A 222 -23.20 -4.55 -4.03
C ILE A 222 -23.01 -4.39 -5.54
N ALA A 223 -23.89 -5.02 -6.31
CA ALA A 223 -24.03 -4.78 -7.74
C ALA A 223 -25.23 -3.84 -7.97
N ILE A 224 -25.09 -2.93 -8.94
CA ILE A 224 -26.14 -2.01 -9.40
C ILE A 224 -26.45 -2.36 -10.85
#